data_AF-A0A1J3HH17-F1
#
_entry.id   AF-A0A1J3HH17-F1
#
_cell.length_a   1.000
_cell.length_b   1.000
_cell.length_c   1.000
_cell.angle_alpha   90.00
_cell.angle_beta   90.00
_cell.angle_gamma   90.00
#
_symmetry.space_group_name_H-M   'P 1'
#
loop_
_entity.id
_entity.type
_entity.pdbx_description
1 polymer ?
#
loop_
_entity_poly.entity_id
_entity_poly.type
_entity_poly.pdbx_seq_one_letter_code
_entity_poly.pdbx_strand_id
1 'polypeptide(L)'
;MAPKTKTPKADTENVTLGPVVREGEHVFGVAHIFASFNDTFVHVTDLSGKETLVRVTGGMKVKADRDESSPYAAMLAAQDVAQRCKELGVTALHIKLRATGGNKTKTPGPGAQSALR
;
A
#
# COMPACT_ATOMS: atom_id res chain seq x y z
N MET A 1 -28.63 -16.30 31.15
CA MET A 1 -27.54 -15.73 30.33
C MET A 1 -28.20 -15.15 29.09
N ALA A 2 -28.32 -13.82 28.99
CA ALA A 2 -29.11 -13.17 27.94
C ALA A 2 -28.46 -13.34 26.55
N PRO A 3 -29.23 -13.60 25.47
CA PRO A 3 -28.68 -13.69 24.13
C PRO A 3 -28.31 -12.28 23.64
N LYS A 4 -27.05 -12.10 23.20
CA LYS A 4 -26.59 -10.86 22.59
C LYS A 4 -27.25 -10.69 21.22
N THR A 5 -28.21 -9.78 21.14
CA THR A 5 -28.81 -9.29 19.88
C THR A 5 -27.69 -8.72 18.99
N LYS A 6 -27.45 -9.35 17.84
CA LYS A 6 -26.58 -8.79 16.79
C LYS A 6 -27.30 -7.60 16.18
N THR A 7 -26.83 -6.40 16.49
CA THR A 7 -27.22 -5.17 15.79
C THR A 7 -26.85 -5.32 14.30
N PRO A 8 -27.77 -5.05 13.36
CA PRO A 8 -27.44 -5.04 11.94
C PRO A 8 -26.42 -3.92 11.69
N LYS A 9 -25.29 -4.26 11.06
CA LYS A 9 -24.32 -3.27 10.59
C LYS A 9 -25.01 -2.45 9.51
N ALA A 10 -25.15 -1.15 9.74
CA ALA A 10 -25.61 -0.21 8.73
C ALA A 10 -24.69 -0.31 7.51
N ASP A 11 -25.28 -0.49 6.33
CA ASP A 11 -24.59 -0.40 5.05
C ASP A 11 -24.01 1.01 4.92
N THR A 12 -22.72 1.17 5.22
CA THR A 12 -22.01 2.42 4.96
C THR A 12 -22.04 2.66 3.46
N GLU A 13 -22.84 3.64 3.03
CA GLU A 13 -22.82 4.14 1.67
C GLU A 13 -21.37 4.48 1.29
N ASN A 14 -20.82 3.81 0.27
CA ASN A 14 -19.49 4.09 -0.24
C ASN A 14 -19.51 5.45 -0.96
N VAL A 15 -19.31 6.52 -0.19
CA VAL A 15 -19.02 7.85 -0.75
C VAL A 15 -17.62 7.79 -1.35
N THR A 16 -17.54 7.52 -2.64
CA THR A 16 -16.29 7.57 -3.40
C THR A 16 -15.88 9.02 -3.62
N LEU A 17 -14.88 9.49 -2.88
CA LEU A 17 -14.30 10.83 -2.99
C LEU A 17 -13.32 10.98 -4.18
N GLY A 18 -13.28 9.98 -5.07
CA GLY A 18 -12.36 9.94 -6.20
C GLY A 18 -12.75 10.90 -7.34
N PRO A 19 -11.80 11.26 -8.22
CA PRO A 19 -12.08 12.09 -9.38
C PRO A 19 -13.04 11.39 -10.34
N VAL A 20 -13.94 12.16 -10.96
CA VAL A 20 -14.84 11.67 -12.01
C VAL A 20 -14.04 11.57 -13.31
N VAL A 21 -13.68 10.34 -13.70
CA VAL A 21 -12.96 10.05 -14.94
C VAL A 21 -13.87 9.47 -16.01
N ARG A 22 -13.55 9.76 -17.28
CA ARG A 22 -14.22 9.17 -18.44
C ARG A 22 -13.75 7.73 -18.65
N GLU A 23 -14.59 6.90 -19.27
CA GLU A 23 -14.21 5.54 -19.62
C GLU A 23 -12.97 5.54 -20.51
N GLY A 24 -11.93 4.82 -20.08
CA GLY A 24 -10.64 4.72 -20.78
C GLY A 24 -9.53 5.63 -20.25
N GLU A 25 -9.81 6.56 -19.34
CA GLU A 25 -8.78 7.37 -18.68
C GLU A 25 -8.29 6.73 -17.37
N HIS A 26 -6.98 6.83 -17.12
CA HIS A 26 -6.35 6.33 -15.91
C HIS A 26 -6.00 7.46 -14.96
N VAL A 27 -6.39 7.31 -13.70
CA VAL A 27 -5.96 8.17 -12.60
C VAL A 27 -4.61 7.66 -12.11
N PHE A 28 -3.56 8.46 -12.31
CA PHE A 28 -2.20 8.12 -11.94
C PHE A 28 -1.86 8.58 -10.52
N GLY A 29 -1.33 7.66 -9.72
CA GLY A 29 -0.60 7.96 -8.48
C GLY A 29 0.87 7.58 -8.59
N VAL A 30 1.66 7.88 -7.56
CA VAL A 30 3.07 7.46 -7.47
C VAL A 30 3.24 6.52 -6.29
N ALA A 31 3.66 5.28 -6.57
CA ALA A 31 4.03 4.27 -5.60
C ALA A 31 5.52 4.35 -5.27
N HIS A 32 5.83 4.88 -4.10
CA HIS A 32 7.13 4.87 -3.48
C HIS A 32 7.34 3.54 -2.74
N ILE A 33 8.12 2.65 -3.35
CA ILE A 33 8.46 1.36 -2.75
C ILE A 33 9.85 1.49 -2.13
N PHE A 34 9.91 1.52 -0.81
CA PHE A 34 11.18 1.50 -0.09
C PHE A 34 11.45 0.09 0.43
N ALA A 35 12.42 -0.59 -0.20
CA ALA A 35 12.79 -1.95 0.14
C ALA A 35 14.16 -1.98 0.81
N SER A 36 14.16 -2.19 2.12
CA SER A 36 15.38 -2.38 2.90
C SER A 36 15.55 -3.85 3.30
N PHE A 37 16.67 -4.18 3.93
CA PHE A 37 16.91 -5.53 4.45
C PHE A 37 16.18 -5.81 5.78
N ASN A 38 15.56 -4.78 6.37
CA ASN A 38 14.86 -4.92 7.66
C ASN A 38 13.35 -4.79 7.49
N ASP A 39 12.88 -3.94 6.56
CA ASP A 39 11.45 -3.74 6.30
C ASP A 39 11.20 -3.25 4.86
N THR A 40 9.96 -3.40 4.41
CA THR A 40 9.46 -2.94 3.10
C THR A 40 8.29 -1.99 3.29
N PHE A 41 8.35 -0.82 2.65
CA PHE A 41 7.30 0.18 2.70
C PHE A 41 6.67 0.32 1.32
N VAL A 42 5.34 0.33 1.30
CA VAL A 42 4.55 0.65 0.12
C VAL A 42 3.78 1.92 0.44
N HIS A 43 4.17 3.01 -0.22
CA HIS A 43 3.62 4.34 0.03
C HIS A 43 3.13 4.94 -1.29
N VAL A 44 1.82 5.18 -1.38
CA VAL A 44 1.19 5.77 -2.54
C VAL A 44 0.85 7.23 -2.27
N THR A 45 1.23 8.07 -3.22
CA THR A 45 1.05 9.53 -3.19
C THR A 45 0.43 10.02 -4.48
N ASP A 46 0.03 11.28 -4.49
CA ASP A 46 -0.33 12.01 -5.70
C ASP A 46 0.89 12.25 -6.62
N LEU A 47 0.68 12.84 -7.80
CA LEU A 47 1.76 13.12 -8.76
C LEU A 47 2.82 14.09 -8.22
N SER A 48 2.43 15.02 -7.32
CA SER A 48 3.38 15.93 -6.70
C SER A 48 4.23 15.26 -5.60
N GLY A 49 3.77 14.13 -5.07
CA GLY A 49 4.40 13.43 -3.95
C GLY A 49 4.20 14.11 -2.59
N LYS A 50 3.31 15.12 -2.50
CA LYS A 50 3.05 15.86 -1.26
C LYS A 50 1.91 15.21 -0.47
N GLU A 51 0.85 14.80 -1.14
CA GLU A 51 -0.32 14.23 -0.49
C GLU A 51 -0.23 12.70 -0.49
N THR A 52 -0.36 12.13 0.69
CA THR A 52 -0.30 10.68 0.88
C THR A 52 -1.70 10.11 0.84
N LEU A 53 -1.92 9.18 -0.09
CA LEU A 53 -3.18 8.45 -0.19
C LEU A 53 -3.17 7.25 0.77
N VAL A 54 -2.13 6.43 0.67
CA VAL A 54 -2.04 5.19 1.45
C VAL A 54 -0.59 4.90 1.81
N ARG A 55 -0.34 4.44 3.04
CA ARG A 55 0.97 3.96 3.48
C ARG A 55 0.81 2.70 4.31
N VAL A 56 1.46 1.62 3.89
CA VAL A 56 1.49 0.34 4.61
C VAL A 56 2.92 -0.20 4.57
N THR A 57 3.35 -0.83 5.67
CA THR A 57 4.66 -1.48 5.76
C THR A 57 4.53 -2.99 5.94
N GLY A 58 5.60 -3.73 5.68
CA GLY A 58 5.67 -5.17 5.92
C GLY A 58 5.46 -5.49 7.40
N GLY A 59 6.09 -4.72 8.30
CA GLY A 59 5.91 -4.85 9.75
C GLY A 59 4.48 -4.60 10.25
N MET A 60 3.64 -3.86 9.53
CA MET A 60 2.21 -3.76 9.90
C MET A 60 1.42 -5.05 9.65
N LYS A 61 1.92 -5.93 8.78
CA LYS A 61 1.24 -7.17 8.38
C LYS A 61 1.75 -8.41 9.11
N VAL A 62 2.96 -8.36 9.65
CA VAL A 62 3.58 -9.48 10.32
C VAL A 62 3.95 -9.09 11.75
N LYS A 63 3.72 -9.98 12.71
CA LYS A 63 3.98 -9.69 14.14
C LYS A 63 5.41 -10.00 14.58
N ALA A 64 6.20 -10.61 13.71
CA ALA A 64 7.56 -11.04 14.01
C ALA A 64 8.56 -10.07 13.38
N ASP A 65 9.38 -9.43 14.20
CA ASP A 65 10.33 -8.39 13.80
C ASP A 65 11.33 -8.86 12.72
N ARG A 66 11.67 -10.16 12.71
CA ARG A 66 12.58 -10.74 11.72
C ARG A 66 11.96 -10.87 10.32
N ASP A 67 10.64 -10.91 10.24
CA ASP A 67 9.89 -11.25 9.03
C ASP A 67 9.31 -9.99 8.35
N GLU A 68 9.62 -8.79 8.84
CA GLU A 68 9.15 -7.51 8.31
C GLU A 68 9.65 -7.25 6.88
N SER A 69 10.91 -7.60 6.56
CA SER A 69 11.45 -7.52 5.20
C SER A 69 11.03 -8.67 4.29
N SER A 70 10.30 -9.66 4.79
CA SER A 70 10.04 -10.88 4.04
C SER A 70 9.24 -10.60 2.77
N PRO A 71 9.49 -11.35 1.68
CA PRO A 71 8.71 -11.27 0.44
C PRO A 71 7.19 -11.39 0.67
N TYR A 72 6.79 -12.21 1.64
CA TYR A 72 5.39 -12.42 1.99
C TYR A 72 4.76 -11.19 2.66
N ALA A 73 5.48 -10.56 3.60
CA ALA A 73 5.04 -9.31 4.24
C ALA A 73 4.81 -8.20 3.22
N ALA A 74 5.75 -8.06 2.27
CA ALA A 74 5.69 -7.07 1.20
C ALA A 74 4.47 -7.28 0.28
N MET A 75 4.16 -8.53 -0.07
CA MET A 75 2.98 -8.88 -0.88
C MET A 75 1.67 -8.50 -0.17
N LEU A 76 1.55 -8.83 1.12
CA LEU A 76 0.34 -8.49 1.91
C LEU A 76 0.18 -6.97 2.07
N ALA A 77 1.29 -6.24 2.21
CA ALA A 77 1.26 -4.79 2.26
C ALA A 77 0.79 -4.19 0.93
N ALA A 78 1.32 -4.68 -0.20
CA ALA A 78 0.93 -4.22 -1.54
C ALA A 78 -0.56 -4.49 -1.84
N GLN A 79 -1.09 -5.63 -1.41
CA GLN A 79 -2.52 -5.97 -1.58
C GLN A 79 -3.45 -5.01 -0.83
N ASP A 80 -3.14 -4.68 0.44
CA ASP A 80 -3.93 -3.72 1.22
C ASP A 80 -3.87 -2.31 0.60
N VAL A 81 -2.69 -1.91 0.12
CA VAL A 81 -2.54 -0.63 -0.58
C VAL A 81 -3.37 -0.60 -1.86
N ALA A 82 -3.33 -1.66 -2.67
CA ALA A 82 -4.08 -1.74 -3.91
C ALA A 82 -5.60 -1.68 -3.67
N GLN A 83 -6.09 -2.30 -2.61
CA GLN A 83 -7.51 -2.23 -2.24
C GLN A 83 -7.93 -0.80 -1.90
N ARG A 84 -7.18 -0.10 -1.04
CA ARG A 84 -7.48 1.29 -0.65
C ARG A 84 -7.33 2.26 -1.82
N CYS A 85 -6.37 2.03 -2.72
CA CYS A 85 -6.21 2.84 -3.93
C CYS A 85 -7.44 2.74 -4.85
N LYS A 86 -8.06 1.55 -4.96
CA LYS A 86 -9.29 1.36 -5.73
C LYS A 86 -10.48 2.10 -5.11
N GLU A 87 -10.60 2.10 -3.79
CA GLU A 87 -11.65 2.84 -3.06
C GLU A 87 -11.51 4.37 -3.29
N LEU A 88 -10.28 4.86 -3.45
CA LEU A 88 -9.97 6.26 -3.75
C LEU A 88 -10.03 6.62 -5.24
N GLY A 89 -10.26 5.64 -6.14
CA GLY A 89 -10.35 5.87 -7.58
C GLY A 89 -9.00 5.96 -8.32
N VAL A 90 -7.89 5.53 -7.71
CA VAL A 90 -6.58 5.46 -8.39
C VAL A 90 -6.50 4.15 -9.18
N THR A 91 -6.31 4.25 -10.50
CA THR A 91 -6.32 3.10 -11.41
C THR A 91 -4.93 2.69 -11.87
N ALA A 92 -3.98 3.63 -11.93
CA ALA A 92 -2.62 3.39 -12.40
C ALA A 92 -1.58 4.00 -11.46
N LEU A 93 -0.39 3.40 -11.40
CA LEU A 93 0.68 3.82 -10.50
C LEU A 93 2.01 3.94 -11.23
N HIS A 94 2.70 5.06 -11.06
CA HIS A 94 4.13 5.19 -11.37
C HIS A 94 4.95 4.64 -10.22
N ILE A 95 5.93 3.79 -10.54
CA ILE A 95 6.71 3.12 -9.50
C ILE A 95 8.06 3.82 -9.33
N LYS A 96 8.36 4.19 -8.08
CA LYS A 96 9.67 4.69 -7.65
C LYS A 96 10.24 3.71 -6.63
N LEU A 97 11.09 2.80 -7.10
CA LEU A 97 11.79 1.84 -6.25
C LEU A 97 13.00 2.50 -5.60
N ARG A 98 13.15 2.29 -4.28
CA ARG A 98 14.23 2.86 -3.47
C ARG A 98 14.81 1.80 -2.54
N ALA A 99 16.14 1.67 -2.55
CA ALA A 99 16.89 0.96 -1.52
C ALA A 99 17.33 1.92 -0.40
N THR A 100 17.92 1.40 0.68
CA THR A 100 18.42 2.20 1.82
C THR A 100 19.34 3.34 1.37
N GLY A 101 20.28 3.07 0.47
CA GLY A 101 21.11 4.09 -0.19
C GLY A 101 22.05 4.83 0.76
N GLY A 102 22.61 5.96 0.28
CA GLY A 102 23.64 6.72 0.98
C GLY A 102 24.92 5.90 1.14
N ASN A 103 25.44 5.82 2.38
CA ASN A 103 26.61 5.01 2.73
C ASN A 103 26.28 3.52 2.96
N LYS A 104 24.99 3.16 2.96
CA LYS A 104 24.51 1.79 3.11
C LYS A 104 24.38 1.11 1.74
N THR A 105 23.87 -0.11 1.74
CA THR A 105 23.56 -0.87 0.52
C THR A 105 22.63 -0.10 -0.42
N LYS A 106 22.98 -0.10 -1.71
CA LYS A 106 22.19 0.44 -2.82
C LYS A 106 21.32 -0.64 -3.48
N THR A 107 21.52 -1.90 -3.13
CA THR A 107 20.74 -3.02 -3.63
C THR A 107 19.39 -3.06 -2.90
N PRO A 108 18.26 -3.11 -3.60
CA PRO A 108 16.95 -3.25 -2.98
C PRO A 108 16.84 -4.53 -2.14
N GLY A 109 16.12 -4.43 -1.03
CA GLY A 109 15.85 -5.59 -0.16
C GLY A 109 14.94 -6.65 -0.80
N PRO A 110 14.78 -7.80 -0.14
CA PRO A 110 14.06 -8.95 -0.68
C PRO A 110 12.57 -8.69 -0.96
N GLY A 111 11.94 -7.75 -0.26
CA GLY A 111 10.54 -7.37 -0.49
C GLY A 111 10.29 -6.53 -1.75
N ALA A 112 11.33 -6.03 -2.43
CA ALA A 112 11.19 -5.14 -3.59
C ALA A 112 10.39 -5.76 -4.73
N GLN A 113 10.77 -6.97 -5.16
CA GLN A 113 10.13 -7.65 -6.28
C GLN A 113 8.70 -8.07 -5.91
N SER A 114 8.50 -8.56 -4.68
CA SER A 114 7.21 -9.06 -4.22
C SER A 114 6.17 -7.98 -3.96
N ALA A 115 6.60 -6.76 -3.61
CA ALA A 115 5.69 -5.62 -3.54
C ALA A 115 5.27 -5.10 -4.93
N LEU A 116 6.08 -5.34 -5.96
CA LEU A 116 5.86 -4.85 -7.32
C LEU A 116 5.02 -5.80 -8.18
N ARG A 117 5.09 -7.10 -7.87
CA ARG A 117 4.39 -8.17 -8.58
C ARG A 117 2.90 -8.22 -8.23
#